data_AF-A0A1R1ANI3-F1
#
_entry.id   AF-A0A1R1ANI3-F1
#
_cell.length_a   1.000
_cell.length_b   1.000
_cell.length_c   1.000
_cell.angle_alpha   90.00
_cell.angle_beta   90.00
_cell.angle_gamma   90.00
#
_symmetry.space_group_name_H-M   'P 1'
#
loop_
_entity.id
_entity.type
_entity.pdbx_description
1 polymer ?
#
loop_
_entity_poly.entity_id
_entity_poly.type
_entity_poly.pdbx_seq_one_letter_code
_entity_poly.pdbx_strand_id
1 'polypeptide(L)'
;MNTSLDSLLNDFLSYTFTLEQRILEDNSEPEEWVELLDKRQEVIDLVSEALEHGCSFTEIQIQTYLQPAYEVDQRIFPIMNRKKQNLGSEIMNMKRSQAVNQQYGDYGNSHSPYGAFFDKKK
;
A
#
# COMPACT_ATOMS: atom_id res chain seq x y z
N MET A 1 5.27 -36.04 -8.60
CA MET A 1 5.57 -34.64 -8.25
C MET A 1 4.62 -33.77 -9.07
N ASN A 2 3.60 -33.18 -8.44
CA ASN A 2 2.66 -32.25 -9.07
C ASN A 2 3.34 -30.87 -9.13
N THR A 3 4.22 -30.68 -10.09
CA THR A 3 5.15 -29.54 -10.16
C THR A 3 4.49 -28.17 -10.34
N SER A 4 3.22 -28.09 -10.73
CA SER A 4 2.55 -26.79 -10.94
C SER A 4 2.14 -26.11 -9.63
N LEU A 5 1.50 -26.84 -8.70
CA LEU A 5 0.98 -26.24 -7.48
C LEU A 5 2.08 -25.91 -6.48
N ASP A 6 3.09 -26.78 -6.33
CA ASP A 6 4.23 -26.52 -5.45
C ASP A 6 5.01 -25.27 -5.88
N SER A 7 5.14 -25.02 -7.19
CA SER A 7 5.79 -23.81 -7.70
C SER A 7 4.99 -22.56 -7.35
N LEU A 8 3.67 -22.57 -7.57
CA LEU A 8 2.81 -21.44 -7.22
C LEU A 8 2.85 -21.14 -5.72
N LEU A 9 2.81 -22.17 -4.87
CA LEU A 9 2.89 -22.01 -3.43
C LEU A 9 4.25 -21.46 -2.97
N ASN A 10 5.33 -21.88 -3.63
CA ASN A 10 6.66 -21.34 -3.37
C ASN A 10 6.76 -19.86 -3.77
N ASP A 11 6.21 -19.49 -4.93
CA ASP A 11 6.20 -18.10 -5.40
C ASP A 11 5.35 -17.22 -4.48
N PHE A 12 4.18 -17.70 -4.05
CA PHE A 12 3.35 -17.03 -3.05
C PHE A 12 4.12 -16.76 -1.75
N LEU A 13 4.80 -17.77 -1.21
CA LEU A 13 5.58 -17.63 0.01
C LEU A 13 6.76 -16.64 -0.19
N SER A 14 7.45 -16.73 -1.33
CA SER A 14 8.57 -15.85 -1.68
C SER A 14 8.14 -14.38 -1.74
N TYR A 15 7.03 -14.07 -2.41
CA TYR A 15 6.47 -12.73 -2.43
C TYR A 15 6.02 -12.26 -1.05
N THR A 16 5.48 -13.17 -0.23
CA THR A 16 5.08 -12.87 1.15
C THR A 16 6.28 -12.48 2.02
N PHE A 17 7.40 -13.20 1.95
CA PHE A 17 8.63 -12.81 2.65
C PHE A 17 9.26 -11.53 2.12
N THR A 18 9.21 -11.32 0.80
CA THR A 18 9.73 -10.08 0.19
C THR A 18 8.91 -8.88 0.67
N LEU A 19 7.59 -9.04 0.76
CA LEU A 19 6.70 -8.02 1.30
C LEU A 19 7.00 -7.72 2.77
N GLU A 20 7.26 -8.73 3.58
CA GLU A 20 7.69 -8.54 4.98
C GLU A 20 8.99 -7.73 5.07
N GLN A 21 10.01 -8.09 4.28
CA GLN A 21 11.27 -7.35 4.26
C GLN A 21 11.05 -5.88 3.93
N ARG A 22 10.26 -5.59 2.88
CA ARG A 22 9.95 -4.20 2.50
C ARG A 22 9.16 -3.47 3.56
N ILE A 23 8.18 -4.10 4.20
CA ILE A 23 7.39 -3.45 5.25
C ILE A 23 8.23 -3.10 6.49
N LEU A 24 9.24 -3.92 6.80
CA LEU A 24 10.13 -3.71 7.93
C LEU A 24 11.27 -2.70 7.62
N GLU A 25 11.49 -2.35 6.36
CA GLU A 25 12.42 -1.30 5.98
C GLU A 25 11.81 0.10 6.22
N ASP A 26 12.48 0.91 7.05
CA ASP A 26 11.98 2.24 7.45
C ASP A 26 11.71 3.20 6.27
N ASN A 27 12.43 3.02 5.15
CA ASN A 27 12.34 3.87 3.95
C ASN A 27 11.56 3.21 2.81
N SER A 28 10.82 2.14 3.06
CA SER A 28 10.07 1.50 1.97
C SER A 28 8.90 2.36 1.50
N GLU A 29 8.80 2.49 0.18
CA GLU A 29 7.75 3.24 -0.49
C GLU A 29 6.48 2.38 -0.58
N PRO A 30 5.29 2.92 -0.26
CA PRO A 30 4.02 2.18 -0.32
C PRO A 30 3.74 1.54 -1.69
N GLU A 31 4.23 2.13 -2.77
CA GLU A 31 4.09 1.62 -4.14
C GLU A 31 4.75 0.24 -4.30
N GLU A 32 5.91 0.01 -3.68
CA GLU A 32 6.58 -1.29 -3.70
C GLU A 32 5.73 -2.37 -3.01
N TRP A 33 4.99 -1.99 -1.96
CA TRP A 33 4.11 -2.91 -1.26
C TRP A 33 2.93 -3.30 -2.14
N VAL A 34 2.36 -2.33 -2.87
CA VAL A 34 1.24 -2.56 -3.79
C VAL A 34 1.66 -3.52 -4.89
N GLU A 35 2.81 -3.32 -5.53
CA GLU A 35 3.31 -4.22 -6.57
C GLU A 35 3.48 -5.67 -6.07
N LEU A 36 3.95 -5.85 -4.83
CA LEU A 36 4.10 -7.17 -4.23
C LEU A 36 2.76 -7.80 -3.87
N LEU A 37 1.79 -7.01 -3.39
CA LEU A 37 0.44 -7.48 -3.12
C LEU A 37 -0.27 -7.92 -4.40
N ASP A 38 -0.11 -7.18 -5.50
CA ASP A 38 -0.69 -7.54 -6.80
C ASP A 38 -0.12 -8.88 -7.31
N LYS A 39 1.21 -9.06 -7.24
CA LYS A 39 1.84 -10.36 -7.58
C LYS A 39 1.35 -11.50 -6.69
N ARG A 40 1.14 -11.26 -5.40
CA ARG A 40 0.55 -12.26 -4.50
C ARG A 40 -0.87 -12.61 -4.92
N GLN A 41 -1.68 -11.62 -5.31
CA GLN A 41 -3.05 -11.83 -5.76
C GLN A 41 -3.07 -12.66 -7.05
N GLU A 42 -2.22 -12.36 -8.03
CA GLU A 42 -2.11 -13.14 -9.26
C GLU A 42 -1.83 -14.62 -8.98
N VAL A 43 -0.91 -14.91 -8.03
CA VAL A 43 -0.62 -16.28 -7.62
C VAL A 43 -1.80 -16.93 -6.90
N ILE A 44 -2.51 -16.19 -6.03
CA ILE A 44 -3.73 -16.68 -5.37
C ILE A 44 -4.80 -17.03 -6.40
N ASP A 45 -4.96 -16.24 -7.45
CA ASP A 45 -5.94 -16.50 -8.52
C ASP A 45 -5.60 -17.80 -9.27
N LEU A 46 -4.32 -18.00 -9.61
CA LEU A 46 -3.85 -19.24 -10.25
C LEU A 46 -4.00 -20.47 -9.34
N VAL A 47 -3.72 -20.32 -8.04
CA VAL A 47 -3.93 -21.38 -7.06
C VAL A 47 -5.42 -21.70 -6.94
N SER A 48 -6.29 -20.68 -6.91
CA SER A 48 -7.73 -20.85 -6.83
C SER A 48 -8.27 -21.60 -8.05
N GLU A 49 -7.81 -21.23 -9.25
CA GLU A 49 -8.13 -21.97 -10.48
C GLU A 49 -7.68 -23.44 -10.39
N ALA A 50 -6.47 -23.71 -9.89
CA ALA A 50 -6.00 -25.09 -9.73
C ALA A 50 -6.87 -25.90 -8.75
N LEU A 51 -7.35 -25.28 -7.66
CA LEU A 51 -8.26 -25.90 -6.70
C LEU A 51 -9.63 -26.19 -7.33
N GLU A 52 -10.16 -25.28 -8.13
CA GLU A 52 -11.43 -25.46 -8.86
C GLU A 52 -11.36 -26.64 -9.85
N HIS A 53 -10.18 -26.88 -10.44
CA HIS A 53 -9.92 -28.04 -11.29
C HIS A 53 -9.68 -29.35 -10.52
N GLY A 54 -9.91 -29.34 -9.20
CA GLY A 54 -9.85 -30.53 -8.35
C GLY A 54 -8.49 -30.80 -7.72
N CYS A 55 -7.54 -29.86 -7.79
CA CYS A 55 -6.37 -29.94 -6.92
C CYS A 55 -6.78 -29.71 -5.45
N SER A 56 -6.02 -30.28 -4.54
CA SER A 56 -6.17 -30.05 -3.11
C SER A 56 -4.81 -29.89 -2.47
N PHE A 57 -4.71 -29.06 -1.43
CA PHE A 57 -3.49 -28.95 -0.65
C PHE A 57 -3.23 -30.24 0.13
N THR A 58 -1.98 -30.67 0.10
CA THR A 58 -1.47 -31.69 1.02
C THR A 58 -1.10 -31.05 2.35
N GLU A 59 -1.10 -31.84 3.44
CA GLU A 59 -0.66 -31.37 4.76
C GLU A 59 0.77 -30.78 4.71
N ILE A 60 1.66 -31.40 3.93
CA ILE A 60 3.04 -30.93 3.76
C ILE A 60 3.05 -29.54 3.10
N GLN A 61 2.23 -29.32 2.07
CA GLN A 61 2.14 -28.02 1.39
C GLN A 61 1.58 -26.93 2.31
N ILE A 62 0.59 -27.28 3.14
CA ILE A 62 0.03 -26.36 4.13
C ILE A 62 1.12 -25.93 5.12
N GLN A 63 1.82 -26.88 5.72
CA GLN A 63 2.85 -26.61 6.73
C GLN A 63 4.09 -25.92 6.14
N THR A 64 4.45 -26.23 4.89
CA THR A 64 5.66 -25.71 4.25
C THR A 64 5.46 -24.31 3.68
N TYR A 65 4.27 -24.01 3.12
CA TYR A 65 4.04 -22.78 2.37
C TYR A 65 2.97 -21.88 2.99
N LEU A 66 1.77 -22.42 3.23
CA LEU A 66 0.62 -21.60 3.60
C LEU A 66 0.68 -21.12 5.04
N GLN A 67 1.09 -21.98 5.97
CA GLN A 67 1.20 -21.63 7.37
C GLN A 67 2.28 -20.56 7.63
N PRO A 68 3.52 -20.67 7.09
CA PRO A 68 4.51 -19.61 7.22
C PRO A 68 4.06 -18.29 6.60
N ALA A 69 3.41 -18.32 5.44
CA ALA A 69 2.87 -17.11 4.81
C ALA A 69 1.79 -16.44 5.69
N TYR A 70 0.89 -17.24 6.28
CA TYR A 70 -0.11 -16.73 7.21
C TYR A 70 0.53 -16.10 8.46
N GLU A 71 1.56 -16.71 9.01
CA GLU A 71 2.29 -16.16 10.16
C GLU A 71 2.97 -14.83 9.83
N VAL A 72 3.52 -14.68 8.62
CA VAL A 72 4.03 -13.40 8.12
C VAL A 72 2.91 -12.37 8.01
N ASP A 73 1.77 -12.73 7.39
CA ASP A 73 0.64 -11.83 7.22
C ASP A 73 0.14 -11.27 8.56
N GLN A 74 0.06 -12.10 9.60
CA GLN A 74 -0.30 -11.67 10.95
C GLN A 74 0.69 -10.66 11.55
N ARG A 75 1.98 -10.76 11.22
CA ARG A 75 3.00 -9.81 11.69
C ARG A 75 2.93 -8.48 10.94
N ILE A 76 2.77 -8.50 9.61
CA ILE A 76 2.88 -7.31 8.78
C ILE A 76 1.58 -6.49 8.72
N PHE A 77 0.41 -7.12 8.84
CA PHE A 77 -0.89 -6.45 8.77
C PHE A 77 -1.04 -5.26 9.74
N PRO A 78 -0.71 -5.37 11.05
CA PRO A 78 -0.80 -4.22 11.96
C PRO A 78 0.15 -3.08 11.57
N ILE A 79 1.32 -3.37 11.00
CA ILE A 79 2.30 -2.37 10.57
C ILE A 79 1.75 -1.58 9.38
N MET A 80 1.24 -2.28 8.37
CA MET A 80 0.61 -1.67 7.20
C MET A 80 -0.60 -0.81 7.60
N ASN A 81 -1.44 -1.32 8.50
CA ASN A 81 -2.61 -0.59 8.97
C ASN A 81 -2.22 0.70 9.72
N ARG A 82 -1.16 0.66 10.54
CA ARG A 82 -0.63 1.86 11.19
C ARG A 82 -0.09 2.87 10.17
N LYS A 83 0.66 2.44 9.16
CA LYS A 83 1.14 3.32 8.08
C LYS A 83 -0.03 3.99 7.34
N LYS A 84 -1.08 3.22 7.02
CA LYS A 84 -2.33 3.74 6.42
C LYS A 84 -2.99 4.81 7.29
N GLN A 85 -3.09 4.58 8.60
CA GLN A 85 -3.67 5.55 9.54
C GLN A 85 -2.84 6.83 9.65
N ASN A 86 -1.50 6.72 9.66
CA ASN A 86 -0.60 7.86 9.69
C ASN A 86 -0.76 8.73 8.42
N LEU A 87 -0.74 8.10 7.23
CA LEU A 87 -0.96 8.80 5.96
C LEU A 87 -2.34 9.49 5.92
N GLY A 88 -3.38 8.82 6.40
CA GLY A 88 -4.71 9.42 6.52
C GLY A 88 -4.72 10.67 7.41
N SER A 89 -3.97 10.64 8.52
CA SER A 89 -3.83 11.76 9.45
C SER A 89 -3.06 12.93 8.83
N GLU A 90 -1.99 12.64 8.09
CA GLU A 90 -1.21 13.65 7.35
C GLU A 90 -2.05 14.34 6.27
N ILE A 91 -2.83 13.58 5.50
CA ILE A 91 -3.76 14.13 4.51
C ILE A 91 -4.80 15.05 5.18
N MET A 92 -5.36 14.64 6.32
CA MET A 92 -6.30 15.48 7.07
C MET A 92 -5.65 16.77 7.56
N ASN A 93 -4.42 16.71 8.05
CA ASN A 93 -3.66 17.88 8.49
C ASN A 93 -3.36 18.83 7.33
N MET A 94 -2.99 18.31 6.15
CA MET A 94 -2.79 19.10 4.94
C MET A 94 -4.08 19.80 4.52
N LYS A 95 -5.22 19.10 4.50
CA LYS A 95 -6.53 19.69 4.18
C LYS A 95 -6.92 20.79 5.17
N ARG A 96 -6.68 20.59 6.46
CA ARG A 96 -6.92 21.61 7.49
C ARG A 96 -6.02 22.82 7.28
N SER A 97 -4.73 22.61 7.00
CA SER A 97 -3.78 23.69 6.70
C SER A 97 -4.19 24.49 5.46
N GLN A 98 -4.62 23.81 4.39
CA GLN A 98 -5.16 24.47 3.19
C GLN A 98 -6.42 25.29 3.49
N ALA A 99 -7.37 24.74 4.26
CA ALA A 99 -8.58 25.47 4.64
C ALA A 99 -8.28 26.71 5.49
N VAL A 100 -7.35 26.61 6.44
CA VAL A 100 -6.86 27.76 7.24
C VAL A 100 -6.17 28.78 6.34
N ASN A 101 -5.27 28.34 5.44
CA ASN A 101 -4.60 29.25 4.51
C ASN A 101 -5.57 29.92 3.52
N GLN A 102 -6.68 29.27 3.13
CA GLN A 102 -7.74 29.90 2.35
C GLN A 102 -8.53 30.91 3.19
N GLN A 103 -8.89 30.57 4.42
CA GLN A 103 -9.60 31.48 5.33
C GLN A 103 -8.76 32.73 5.67
N TYR A 104 -7.48 32.58 5.99
CA TYR A 104 -6.60 33.71 6.33
C TYR A 104 -5.97 34.38 5.10
N GLY A 105 -5.83 33.66 3.98
CA GLY A 105 -5.36 34.22 2.70
C GLY A 105 -6.39 35.13 2.05
N ASP A 106 -7.68 34.85 2.23
CA ASP A 106 -8.77 35.71 1.75
C ASP A 106 -9.00 36.92 2.69
N TYR A 107 -8.69 36.78 3.98
CA TYR A 107 -8.62 37.94 4.91
C TYR A 107 -7.33 38.78 4.73
N GLY A 108 -6.33 38.26 4.02
CA GLY A 108 -5.02 38.91 3.81
C GLY A 108 -4.85 39.59 2.45
N ASN A 109 -5.79 39.46 1.51
CA ASN A 109 -5.65 40.01 0.16
C ASN A 109 -6.54 41.22 -0.12
N SER A 110 -6.55 42.17 0.81
CA SER A 110 -6.67 43.59 0.47
C SER A 110 -5.30 44.19 0.12
N HIS A 111 -4.45 43.51 -0.67
CA HIS A 111 -3.35 44.13 -1.43
C HIS A 111 -2.75 43.13 -2.42
N SER A 112 -3.21 43.20 -3.67
CA SER A 112 -2.42 42.72 -4.81
C SER A 112 -1.11 43.52 -4.87
N PRO A 113 0.09 42.92 -4.76
CA PRO A 113 1.35 43.68 -4.84
C PRO A 113 1.80 43.95 -6.27
N TYR A 114 1.05 43.53 -7.29
CA TYR A 114 1.38 43.77 -8.70
C TYR A 114 0.11 44.08 -9.50
N GLY A 115 -0.29 45.35 -9.59
CA GLY A 115 -1.42 45.69 -10.47
C GLY A 115 -2.00 47.10 -10.52
N ALA A 116 -1.52 48.10 -9.77
CA ALA A 116 -2.14 49.43 -9.79
C ALA A 116 -1.11 50.58 -9.92
N PHE A 117 -0.23 50.49 -10.91
CA PHE A 117 0.62 51.59 -11.37
C PHE A 117 -0.05 52.49 -12.44
N PHE A 118 -1.39 52.53 -12.50
CA PHE A 118 -2.10 53.36 -13.47
C PHE A 118 -3.38 53.98 -12.89
N ASP A 119 -3.24 55.07 -12.12
CA ASP A 119 -4.22 56.15 -12.18
C ASP A 119 -3.48 57.49 -12.10
N LYS A 120 -2.96 57.95 -13.24
CA LYS A 120 -2.62 59.36 -13.42
C LYS A 120 -3.90 60.08 -13.85
N LYS A 121 -4.56 60.79 -12.93
CA LYS A 121 -5.57 61.78 -13.29
C LYS A 121 -4.97 63.17 -13.40
N LYS A 122 -5.44 63.85 -14.44
CA LYS A 122 -5.18 65.23 -14.87
C LYS A 122 -5.31 66.26 -13.75
#